data_AF-A0A7X6A880-F1
#
_entry.id   AF-A0A7X6A880-F1
#
_cell.length_a   1.000
_cell.length_b   1.000
_cell.length_c   1.000
_cell.angle_alpha   90.00
_cell.angle_beta   90.00
_cell.angle_gamma   90.00
#
_symmetry.space_group_name_H-M   'P 1'
#
loop_
_entity.id
_entity.type
_entity.pdbx_description
1 polymer ?
#
loop_
_entity_poly.entity_id
_entity_poly.type
_entity_poly.pdbx_seq_one_letter_code
_entity_poly.pdbx_strand_id
1 'polypeptide(L)'
;MFEFDLPWAFVLLPAPLLVWLLFPAYRERRAAVRVPFFEAVASAAGVEPARGGVQPRRNVLQALIAPLVWALIVTAVARPQYVEPPIEKIEPARDLMLAVDLS
;
A
#
# COMPACT_ATOMS: atom_id res chain seq x y z
N MET A 1 14.78 -22.72 2.61
CA MET A 1 13.45 -22.50 3.21
C MET A 1 12.94 -21.14 2.75
N PHE A 2 11.68 -21.03 2.30
CA PHE A 2 11.13 -19.73 1.93
C PHE A 2 10.56 -19.06 3.18
N GLU A 3 11.11 -17.90 3.53
CA GLU A 3 10.69 -17.14 4.71
C GLU A 3 10.58 -15.65 4.38
N PHE A 4 9.83 -14.94 5.20
CA PHE A 4 9.79 -13.48 5.18
C PHE A 4 10.65 -12.97 6.33
N ASP A 5 11.64 -12.13 6.02
CA ASP A 5 12.51 -11.50 7.02
C ASP A 5 11.72 -10.56 7.94
N LEU A 6 10.68 -9.92 7.40
CA LEU A 6 9.87 -8.90 8.06
C LEU A 6 8.38 -9.28 8.02
N PRO A 7 7.96 -10.35 8.73
CA PRO A 7 6.56 -10.81 8.68
C PRO A 7 5.58 -9.78 9.27
N TRP A 8 6.05 -8.88 10.13
CA TRP A 8 5.23 -7.80 10.68
C TRP A 8 4.83 -6.75 9.64
N ALA A 9 5.47 -6.70 8.48
CA ALA A 9 5.10 -5.78 7.39
C ALA A 9 3.66 -5.99 6.92
N PHE A 10 3.11 -7.21 7.07
CA PHE A 10 1.72 -7.51 6.71
C PHE A 10 0.67 -6.75 7.54
N VAL A 11 1.05 -6.14 8.67
CA VAL A 11 0.19 -5.21 9.42
C VAL A 11 -0.20 -3.97 8.58
N LEU A 12 0.54 -3.67 7.50
CA LEU A 12 0.22 -2.59 6.56
C LEU A 12 -0.85 -2.97 5.53
N LEU A 13 -1.23 -4.24 5.39
CA LEU A 13 -2.31 -4.67 4.49
C LEU A 13 -3.64 -3.91 4.70
N PRO A 14 -4.15 -3.72 5.94
CA PRO A 14 -5.38 -2.98 6.18
C PRO A 14 -5.26 -1.46 6.02
N ALA A 15 -4.07 -0.88 5.84
CA ALA A 15 -3.87 0.57 5.76
C ALA A 15 -4.77 1.30 4.74
N PRO A 16 -4.89 0.87 3.47
CA PRO A 16 -5.79 1.53 2.52
C PRO A 16 -7.26 1.47 2.93
N LEU A 17 -7.68 0.38 3.59
CA LEU A 17 -9.05 0.26 4.10
C LEU A 17 -9.29 1.24 5.27
N LEU A 18 -8.31 1.37 6.17
CA LEU A 18 -8.36 2.32 7.28
C LEU A 18 -8.41 3.76 6.77
N VAL A 19 -7.61 4.11 5.76
CA VAL A 19 -7.66 5.43 5.14
C VAL A 19 -9.05 5.68 4.54
N TRP A 20 -9.63 4.69 3.87
CA TRP A 20 -10.98 4.81 3.30
C TRP A 20 -12.09 4.95 4.36
N LEU A 21 -11.93 4.31 5.52
CA LEU A 21 -12.91 4.38 6.62
C LEU A 21 -12.77 5.66 7.45
N LEU A 22 -11.54 6.13 7.68
CA LEU A 22 -11.25 7.25 8.57
C LEU A 22 -11.32 8.61 7.86
N PHE A 23 -11.03 8.67 6.56
CA PHE A 23 -10.97 9.94 5.83
C PHE A 23 -12.20 10.15 4.95
N PRO A 24 -12.80 11.35 4.97
CA PRO A 24 -13.91 11.68 4.09
C PRO A 24 -13.46 11.66 2.63
N ALA A 25 -14.36 11.25 1.73
CA ALA A 25 -14.08 11.21 0.30
C ALA A 25 -13.58 12.58 -0.20
N TYR A 26 -12.44 12.58 -0.88
CA TYR A 26 -11.85 13.79 -1.44
C TYR A 26 -12.83 14.46 -2.42
N ARG A 27 -13.23 15.70 -2.13
CA ARG A 27 -14.13 16.47 -2.97
C ARG A 27 -13.30 17.36 -3.90
N GLU A 28 -13.23 16.97 -5.16
CA GLU A 28 -12.59 17.80 -6.19
C GLU A 28 -13.44 19.06 -6.41
N ARG A 29 -12.88 20.23 -6.07
CA ARG A 29 -13.49 21.53 -6.40
C ARG A 29 -13.26 21.80 -7.88
N ARG A 30 -14.17 21.36 -8.74
CA ARG A 30 -14.21 21.87 -10.12
C ARG A 30 -14.50 23.37 -10.09
N ALA A 31 -13.76 24.13 -10.89
CA ALA A 31 -14.00 25.54 -11.10
C ALA A 31 -15.39 25.73 -11.72
N ALA A 32 -16.38 26.02 -10.88
CA ALA A 32 -17.68 26.46 -11.31
C ALA A 32 -17.65 27.98 -11.41
N VAL A 33 -18.08 28.53 -12.54
CA VAL A 33 -18.34 29.97 -12.67
C VAL A 33 -19.46 30.31 -11.69
N ARG A 34 -19.13 31.02 -10.60
CA ARG A 34 -20.12 31.51 -9.64
C ARG A 34 -20.91 32.63 -10.31
N VAL A 35 -22.05 32.28 -10.91
CA VAL A 35 -23.02 33.27 -11.38
C VAL A 35 -24.01 33.60 -10.25
N PRO A 36 -24.35 34.89 -10.03
CA PRO A 36 -25.20 35.32 -8.92
C PRO A 36 -26.66 34.82 -8.99
N PHE A 37 -27.05 34.18 -10.10
CA PHE A 37 -28.39 33.63 -10.35
C PHE A 37 -28.36 32.12 -10.69
N PHE A 38 -27.36 31.38 -10.19
CA PHE A 38 -27.21 29.94 -10.44
C PHE A 38 -28.47 29.14 -10.07
N GLU A 39 -29.11 29.46 -8.95
CA GLU A 39 -30.34 28.78 -8.52
C GLU A 39 -31.52 29.02 -9.48
N ALA A 40 -31.68 30.24 -9.98
CA ALA A 40 -32.76 30.58 -10.91
C ALA A 40 -32.59 29.89 -12.28
N VAL A 41 -31.35 29.72 -12.74
CA VAL A 41 -31.04 29.00 -13.98
C VAL A 41 -31.18 27.49 -13.79
N ALA A 42 -30.75 26.95 -12.65
CA ALA A 42 -30.91 25.52 -12.33
C ALA A 42 -32.39 25.13 -12.20
N SER A 43 -33.21 25.97 -11.56
CA SER A 43 -34.65 25.76 -11.44
C SER A 43 -35.37 25.88 -12.79
N ALA A 44 -34.99 26.84 -13.63
CA ALA A 44 -35.56 27.00 -14.97
C ALA A 44 -35.16 25.86 -15.93
N ALA A 45 -33.96 25.28 -15.73
CA ALA A 45 -33.47 24.14 -16.50
C ALA A 45 -33.99 22.79 -15.99
N GLY A 46 -34.70 22.75 -14.85
CA GLY A 46 -35.17 21.50 -14.24
C GLY A 46 -34.06 20.57 -13.79
N VAL A 47 -32.84 21.09 -13.61
CA VAL A 47 -31.67 20.30 -13.20
C VAL A 47 -31.46 20.54 -11.71
N GLU A 48 -31.79 19.54 -10.89
CA GLU A 48 -31.39 19.50 -9.48
C GLU A 48 -29.86 19.67 -9.40
N PRO A 49 -29.35 20.78 -8.83
CA PRO A 49 -27.93 21.00 -8.74
C PRO A 49 -27.35 19.98 -7.75
N ALA A 50 -26.67 18.96 -8.28
CA ALA A 50 -25.97 17.98 -7.46
C ALA A 50 -24.97 18.70 -6.53
N ARG A 51 -25.29 18.72 -5.23
CA ARG A 51 -24.41 19.25 -4.18
C ARG A 51 -23.19 18.34 -4.04
N GLY A 52 -22.15 18.63 -4.80
CA GLY A 52 -20.87 17.96 -4.70
C GLY A 52 -20.45 17.39 -6.04
N GLY A 53 -19.25 17.79 -6.45
CA GLY A 53 -18.65 17.51 -7.75
C GLY A 53 -18.92 16.11 -8.27
N VAL A 54 -19.11 16.05 -9.59
CA VAL A 54 -19.17 14.86 -10.44
C VAL A 54 -18.44 13.70 -9.78
N GLN A 55 -19.19 12.72 -9.25
CA GLN A 55 -18.60 11.49 -8.75
C GLN A 55 -18.02 10.76 -9.96
N PRO A 56 -16.69 10.68 -10.12
CA PRO A 56 -16.13 9.95 -11.24
C PRO A 56 -16.62 8.50 -11.11
N ARG A 57 -17.15 7.95 -12.22
CA ARG A 57 -17.62 6.57 -12.26
C ARG A 57 -16.49 5.68 -11.72
N ARG A 58 -16.76 4.98 -10.61
CA ARG A 58 -15.81 4.05 -10.00
C ARG A 58 -15.45 3.00 -11.04
N ASN A 59 -14.22 3.05 -11.54
CA ASN A 59 -13.71 2.04 -12.45
C ASN A 59 -13.45 0.75 -11.65
N VAL A 60 -14.23 -0.30 -11.92
CA VAL A 60 -14.14 -1.59 -11.21
C VAL A 60 -12.74 -2.19 -11.35
N LEU A 61 -12.11 -2.05 -12.52
CA LEU A 61 -10.72 -2.47 -12.71
C LEU A 61 -9.78 -1.73 -11.77
N GLN A 62 -9.93 -0.41 -11.63
CA GLN A 62 -9.08 0.37 -10.73
C GLN A 62 -9.33 0.01 -9.26
N ALA A 63 -10.58 -0.32 -8.90
CA ALA A 63 -10.93 -0.76 -7.56
C ALA A 63 -10.33 -2.13 -7.20
N LEU A 64 -10.05 -2.99 -8.18
CA LEU A 64 -9.39 -4.29 -7.99
C LEU A 64 -7.86 -4.21 -8.13
N ILE A 65 -7.35 -3.43 -9.07
CA ILE A 65 -5.91 -3.29 -9.31
C ILE A 65 -5.24 -2.54 -8.16
N ALA A 66 -5.86 -1.50 -7.61
CA ALA A 66 -5.27 -0.74 -6.51
C ALA A 66 -4.93 -1.60 -5.27
N PRO A 67 -5.85 -2.41 -4.71
CA PRO A 67 -5.51 -3.28 -3.59
C PRO A 67 -4.53 -4.39 -3.97
N LEU A 68 -4.57 -4.89 -5.21
CA LEU A 68 -3.60 -5.88 -5.69
C LEU A 68 -2.18 -5.31 -5.70
N VAL A 69 -1.99 -4.13 -6.29
CA VAL A 69 -0.69 -3.43 -6.31
C VAL A 69 -0.21 -3.15 -4.89
N TRP A 70 -1.12 -2.73 -4.01
CA TRP A 70 -0.79 -2.52 -2.60
C TRP A 70 -0.28 -3.80 -1.92
N ALA A 71 -0.98 -4.92 -2.11
CA ALA A 71 -0.56 -6.21 -1.55
C ALA A 71 0.83 -6.64 -2.07
N LEU A 72 1.11 -6.41 -3.35
CA LEU A 72 2.44 -6.67 -3.93
C LEU A 72 3.53 -5.80 -3.29
N ILE A 73 3.26 -4.51 -3.07
CA ILE A 73 4.20 -3.60 -2.39
C ILE A 73 4.46 -4.09 -0.96
N VAL A 74 3.42 -4.41 -0.20
CA VAL A 74 3.57 -4.92 1.18
C VAL A 74 4.35 -6.24 1.20
N THR A 75 4.10 -7.12 0.24
CA THR A 75 4.82 -8.39 0.10
C THR A 75 6.29 -8.16 -0.22
N ALA A 76 6.61 -7.20 -1.09
CA ALA A 76 8.00 -6.81 -1.37
C ALA A 76 8.70 -6.24 -0.14
N VAL A 77 8.00 -5.42 0.67
CA VAL A 77 8.51 -4.89 1.94
C VAL A 77 8.74 -6.01 2.97
N ALA A 78 7.93 -7.06 2.98
CA ALA A 78 8.11 -8.22 3.86
C ALA A 78 9.39 -9.03 3.57
N ARG A 79 10.14 -8.69 2.51
CA ARG A 79 11.41 -9.32 2.10
C ARG A 79 11.30 -10.85 1.99
N PRO A 80 10.63 -11.35 0.94
CA PRO A 80 10.62 -12.77 0.65
C PRO A 80 12.04 -13.23 0.33
N GLN A 81 12.58 -14.13 1.14
CA GLN A 81 13.93 -14.65 0.96
C GLN A 81 13.92 -16.18 0.90
N TYR A 82 14.80 -16.71 0.07
CA TYR A 82 15.09 -18.14 0.03
C TYR A 82 16.34 -18.39 0.88
N VAL A 83 16.15 -18.94 2.07
CA VAL A 83 17.22 -19.27 3.02
C VAL A 83 17.88 -20.57 2.58
N GLU A 84 19.18 -20.53 2.31
CA GLU A 84 19.98 -21.72 2.00
C GLU A 84 20.18 -22.59 3.26
N PRO A 85 20.46 -23.89 3.09
CA PRO A 85 20.86 -24.73 4.21
C PRO A 85 22.05 -24.12 4.97
N PRO A 86 22.10 -24.23 6.30
CA PRO A 86 23.22 -23.71 7.07
C PRO A 86 24.54 -24.37 6.64
N ILE A 87 25.57 -23.55 6.45
CA ILE A 87 26.93 -24.03 6.16
C ILE A 87 27.54 -24.47 7.49
N GLU A 88 27.75 -25.78 7.65
CA GLU A 88 28.47 -26.32 8.80
C GLU A 88 29.94 -25.96 8.71
N LYS A 89 30.37 -24.92 9.43
CA LYS A 89 31.79 -24.66 9.67
C LYS A 89 32.27 -25.58 10.79
N ILE A 90 32.96 -26.64 10.40
CA ILE A 90 33.75 -27.44 11.33
C ILE A 90 35.05 -26.65 11.58
N GLU A 91 35.09 -25.86 12.64
CA GLU A 91 36.33 -25.23 13.09
C GLU A 91 37.11 -26.25 13.93
N PRO A 92 38.26 -26.77 13.48
CA PRO A 92 39.10 -27.63 14.29
C PRO A 92 39.80 -26.78 15.34
N ALA A 93 39.09 -26.43 16.41
CA ALA A 93 39.63 -25.65 17.53
C ALA A 93 40.89 -26.32 18.13
N ARG A 94 40.97 -27.65 18.07
CA ARG A 94 42.12 -28.45 18.49
C ARG A 94 43.39 -28.16 17.69
N ASP A 95 43.30 -28.14 16.37
CA ASP A 95 44.49 -28.05 15.51
C ASP A 95 45.01 -26.62 15.46
N LEU A 96 44.12 -25.62 15.63
CA LEU A 96 44.51 -24.23 15.80
C LEU A 96 45.26 -23.99 17.12
N MET A 97 44.81 -24.60 18.22
CA MET A 97 45.46 -24.48 19.54
C MET A 97 46.85 -25.12 19.55
N LEU A 98 47.02 -26.26 18.86
CA LEU A 98 48.33 -26.90 18.66
C LEU A 98 49.26 -26.07 17.75
N ALA A 99 48.72 -25.43 16.71
CA ALA A 99 49.51 -24.61 15.80
C ALA A 99 50.01 -23.30 16.45
N VAL A 100 49.26 -22.74 17.41
CA VAL A 100 49.67 -21.57 18.20
C VAL A 100 50.70 -21.92 19.26
N ASP A 101 50.61 -23.10 19.89
CA ASP A 101 51.57 -23.55 20.91
C ASP A 101 52.92 -23.96 20.29
N LEU A 102 52.93 -24.34 19.01
CA LEU A 102 54.13 -24.75 18.27
C LEU A 102 54.83 -23.60 17.51
N SER A 103 54.33 -22.35 17.60
CA SER A 103 54.95 -21.15 17.00
C SER A 103 55.70 -20.30 18.04
#